data_AF-W1VCC6-F1
#
_entry.id   AF-W1VCC6-F1
#
_cell.length_a   1.000
_cell.length_b   1.000
_cell.length_c   1.000
_cell.angle_alpha   90.00
_cell.angle_beta   90.00
_cell.angle_gamma   90.00
#
_symmetry.space_group_name_H-M   'P 1'
#
loop_
_entity.id
_entity.type
_entity.pdbx_description
1 polymer ?
#
loop_
_entity_poly.entity_id
_entity_poly.type
_entity_poly.pdbx_seq_one_letter_code
_entity_poly.pdbx_strand_id
1 'polypeptide(L)'
;MAACDLRAEAYYLRNRALVWRNLFQQASGFLVGRDEAGTWEAEPGELDPRVWGGSYTETNAWGMAFSAVHDADYLAAVHGGPRGLGECLDRYFAEPEKAAPELSRTYGEVIHEMVEARAIGMGQLGLSNQPAHHVPFMYLFSDRPERTSEVLHECVDRLFDGAAIGQGWPGDEDNGEFSAWWLLVSMGLYPLDVASGFFALTTPQLPAVTWTRPDGTRLSVRTQGEGIYSAAVSVNG
;
A
#
# COMPACT_ATOMS: atom_id res chain seq x y z
N MET A 1 -17.41 -34.39 12.05
CA MET A 1 -18.10 -33.15 12.44
C MET A 1 -17.18 -31.95 12.26
N ALA A 2 -16.04 -31.84 12.97
CA ALA A 2 -15.10 -30.70 12.86
C ALA A 2 -14.68 -30.27 11.43
N ALA A 3 -14.47 -31.22 10.49
CA ALA A 3 -14.08 -30.86 9.11
C ALA A 3 -15.22 -30.25 8.27
N CYS A 4 -16.49 -30.57 8.56
CA CYS A 4 -17.63 -29.92 7.90
C CYS A 4 -17.83 -28.50 8.43
N ASP A 5 -17.62 -28.30 9.74
CA ASP A 5 -17.75 -27.00 10.39
C ASP A 5 -16.68 -26.02 9.86
N LEU A 6 -15.42 -26.47 9.75
CA LEU A 6 -14.35 -25.64 9.17
C LEU A 6 -14.59 -25.24 7.71
N ARG A 7 -15.26 -26.08 6.92
CA ARG A 7 -15.62 -25.74 5.53
C ARG A 7 -16.72 -24.70 5.46
N ALA A 8 -17.70 -24.77 6.35
CA ALA A 8 -18.76 -23.76 6.45
C ALA A 8 -18.19 -22.40 6.89
N GLU A 9 -17.32 -22.39 7.90
CA GLU A 9 -16.62 -21.18 8.35
C GLU A 9 -15.73 -20.59 7.25
N ALA A 10 -14.96 -21.42 6.55
CA ALA A 10 -14.14 -20.97 5.42
C ALA A 10 -15.00 -20.35 4.30
N TYR A 11 -16.17 -20.93 4.00
CA TYR A 11 -17.10 -20.36 3.04
C TYR A 11 -17.66 -19.01 3.50
N TYR A 12 -18.07 -18.91 4.77
CA TYR A 12 -18.58 -17.67 5.35
C TYR A 12 -17.52 -16.55 5.34
N LEU A 13 -16.31 -16.83 5.84
CA LEU A 13 -15.22 -15.87 5.90
C LEU A 13 -14.74 -15.44 4.51
N ARG A 14 -14.71 -16.37 3.54
CA ARG A 14 -14.38 -16.03 2.14
C ARG A 14 -15.38 -15.05 1.54
N ASN A 15 -16.67 -15.24 1.77
CA ASN A 15 -17.68 -14.28 1.29
C ASN A 15 -17.56 -12.94 2.03
N ARG A 16 -17.30 -12.97 3.34
CA ARG A 16 -17.12 -11.75 4.14
C ARG A 16 -15.88 -10.94 3.71
N ALA A 17 -14.81 -11.60 3.27
CA ALA A 17 -13.63 -10.94 2.73
C ALA A 17 -13.91 -10.12 1.46
N LEU A 18 -15.02 -10.36 0.76
CA LEU A 18 -15.43 -9.64 -0.45
C LEU A 18 -16.33 -8.42 -0.15
N VAL A 19 -16.70 -8.18 1.10
CA VAL A 19 -17.66 -7.12 1.48
C VAL A 19 -17.15 -5.72 1.14
N TRP A 20 -15.83 -5.52 1.06
CA TRP A 20 -15.25 -4.25 0.63
C TRP A 20 -15.80 -3.79 -0.72
N ARG A 21 -16.15 -4.73 -1.62
CA ARG A 21 -16.69 -4.43 -2.95
C ARG A 21 -18.02 -3.67 -2.88
N ASN A 22 -18.76 -3.79 -1.77
CA ASN A 22 -20.00 -3.04 -1.53
C ASN A 22 -19.77 -1.56 -1.20
N LEU A 23 -18.52 -1.19 -0.90
CA LEU A 23 -18.09 0.17 -0.62
C LEU A 23 -17.45 0.84 -1.84
N PHE A 24 -17.13 0.10 -2.90
CA PHE A 24 -16.59 0.67 -4.12
C PHE A 24 -17.68 1.38 -4.93
N GLN A 25 -17.62 2.71 -4.97
CA GLN A 25 -18.57 3.52 -5.72
C GLN A 25 -18.01 3.78 -7.13
N GLN A 26 -18.48 3.00 -8.11
CA GLN A 26 -17.96 3.01 -9.49
C GLN A 26 -17.85 4.40 -10.13
N ALA A 27 -18.79 5.30 -9.82
CA ALA A 27 -18.85 6.63 -10.42
C ALA A 27 -17.77 7.60 -9.90
N SER A 28 -17.33 7.45 -8.64
CA SER A 28 -16.18 8.20 -8.11
C SER A 28 -14.86 7.45 -8.33
N GLY A 29 -14.91 6.12 -8.38
CA GLY A 29 -13.73 5.26 -8.47
C GLY A 29 -13.02 5.06 -7.13
N PHE A 30 -13.71 5.31 -6.00
CA PHE A 30 -13.16 5.19 -4.66
C PHE A 30 -14.00 4.26 -3.78
N LEU A 31 -13.40 3.81 -2.67
CA LEU A 31 -14.14 3.28 -1.54
C LEU A 31 -14.81 4.45 -0.83
N VAL A 32 -16.12 4.38 -0.62
CA VAL A 32 -16.92 5.45 -0.01
C VAL A 32 -17.73 4.87 1.14
N GLY A 33 -17.80 5.58 2.25
CA GLY A 33 -18.63 5.19 3.41
C GLY A 33 -20.08 4.96 3.01
N ARG A 34 -20.72 3.97 3.62
CA ARG A 34 -22.11 3.60 3.32
C ARG A 34 -22.85 3.23 4.61
N ASP A 35 -24.01 3.83 4.83
CA ASP A 35 -24.81 3.61 6.03
C ASP A 35 -25.63 2.31 5.98
N GLU A 36 -26.34 2.00 7.08
CA GLU A 36 -27.19 0.80 7.19
C GLU A 36 -28.37 0.79 6.20
N ALA A 37 -28.81 1.97 5.75
CA ALA A 37 -29.86 2.09 4.73
C ALA A 37 -29.30 1.92 3.30
N GLY A 38 -27.98 1.85 3.15
CA GLY A 38 -27.30 1.73 1.87
C GLY A 38 -27.07 3.08 1.17
N THR A 39 -27.19 4.19 1.89
CA THR A 39 -26.88 5.55 1.41
C THR A 39 -25.38 5.80 1.49
N TRP A 40 -24.81 6.40 0.45
CA TRP A 40 -23.39 6.79 0.46
C TRP A 40 -23.17 8.04 1.32
N GLU A 41 -22.01 8.15 1.97
CA GLU A 41 -21.63 9.37 2.72
C GLU A 41 -21.42 10.58 1.79
N ALA A 42 -21.13 10.33 0.51
CA ALA A 42 -20.99 11.31 -0.55
C ALA A 42 -21.56 10.75 -1.86
N GLU A 43 -22.42 11.54 -2.50
CA GLU A 43 -22.96 11.18 -3.81
C GLU A 43 -21.88 11.29 -4.90
N PRO A 44 -22.03 10.56 -6.02
CA PRO A 44 -21.12 10.69 -7.15
C PRO A 44 -20.93 12.14 -7.61
N GLY A 45 -19.68 12.58 -7.69
CA GLY A 45 -19.31 13.95 -8.06
C GLY A 45 -19.26 14.95 -6.90
N GLU A 46 -19.72 14.56 -5.70
CA GLU A 46 -19.59 15.36 -4.48
C GLU A 46 -18.43 14.91 -3.59
N LEU A 47 -17.89 13.71 -3.83
CA LEU A 47 -16.71 13.21 -3.13
C LEU A 47 -15.48 14.04 -3.51
N ASP A 48 -14.89 14.73 -2.52
CA ASP A 48 -13.50 15.18 -2.60
C ASP A 48 -12.61 14.09 -1.97
N PRO A 49 -11.83 13.33 -2.77
CA PRO A 49 -11.07 12.18 -2.28
C PRO A 49 -9.87 12.58 -1.40
N ARG A 50 -9.60 13.89 -1.25
CA ARG A 50 -8.51 14.43 -0.44
C ARG A 50 -8.94 14.78 0.98
N VAL A 51 -10.24 14.76 1.27
CA VAL A 51 -10.73 15.06 2.62
C VAL A 51 -10.35 13.93 3.56
N TRP A 52 -9.65 14.27 4.63
CA TRP A 52 -9.19 13.36 5.67
C TRP A 52 -10.29 13.08 6.70
N GLY A 53 -10.30 11.86 7.21
CA GLY A 53 -11.20 11.44 8.27
C GLY A 53 -12.56 10.92 7.79
N GLY A 54 -13.54 10.86 8.67
CA GLY A 54 -14.84 10.25 8.41
C GLY A 54 -14.73 8.73 8.34
N SER A 55 -15.00 8.17 7.16
CA SER A 55 -14.85 6.72 6.91
C SER A 55 -13.40 6.27 6.73
N TYR A 56 -12.45 7.21 6.68
CA TYR A 56 -11.02 6.94 6.50
C TYR A 56 -10.26 7.32 7.78
N THR A 57 -9.56 6.36 8.38
CA THR A 57 -8.74 6.61 9.58
C THR A 57 -7.35 7.04 9.17
N GLU A 58 -6.93 8.23 9.63
CA GLU A 58 -5.60 8.84 9.46
C GLU A 58 -5.14 8.87 8.00
N THR A 59 -6.12 9.02 7.11
CA THR A 59 -5.93 9.20 5.68
C THR A 59 -7.23 9.72 5.07
N ASN A 60 -7.34 9.63 3.74
CA ASN A 60 -8.47 10.04 2.93
C ASN A 60 -8.86 8.92 1.94
N ALA A 61 -9.75 9.20 0.99
CA ALA A 61 -10.20 8.19 0.03
C ALA A 61 -9.05 7.68 -0.86
N TRP A 62 -8.05 8.51 -1.16
CA TRP A 62 -6.85 8.09 -1.89
C TRP A 62 -6.04 7.05 -1.12
N GLY A 63 -5.79 7.27 0.18
CA GLY A 63 -5.04 6.31 0.99
C GLY A 63 -5.73 4.96 1.16
N MET A 64 -7.06 4.92 1.11
CA MET A 64 -7.84 3.68 1.18
C MET A 64 -8.14 3.05 -0.18
N ALA A 65 -7.87 3.75 -1.30
CA ALA A 65 -8.26 3.33 -2.65
C ALA A 65 -7.73 1.94 -3.03
N PHE A 66 -6.62 1.52 -2.42
CA PHE A 66 -5.92 0.30 -2.79
C PHE A 66 -5.82 -0.76 -1.67
N SER A 67 -6.59 -0.63 -0.59
CA SER A 67 -6.44 -1.48 0.61
C SER A 67 -6.88 -2.94 0.43
N ALA A 68 -7.59 -3.28 -0.65
CA ALA A 68 -8.07 -4.64 -0.93
C ALA A 68 -6.99 -5.54 -1.57
N VAL A 69 -5.83 -5.66 -0.92
CA VAL A 69 -4.65 -6.38 -1.43
C VAL A 69 -4.91 -7.87 -1.70
N HIS A 70 -5.74 -8.52 -0.89
CA HIS A 70 -6.13 -9.92 -1.03
C HIS A 70 -7.02 -10.19 -2.25
N ASP A 71 -7.52 -9.13 -2.90
CA ASP A 71 -8.45 -9.16 -4.02
C ASP A 71 -8.02 -8.18 -5.13
N ALA A 72 -6.70 -7.98 -5.27
CA ALA A 72 -6.10 -6.98 -6.14
C ALA A 72 -6.48 -7.15 -7.63
N ASP A 73 -6.71 -8.37 -8.11
CA ASP A 73 -7.20 -8.62 -9.47
C ASP A 73 -8.60 -8.02 -9.70
N TYR A 74 -9.49 -8.15 -8.70
CA TYR A 74 -10.81 -7.53 -8.78
C TYR A 74 -10.73 -6.01 -8.64
N LEU A 75 -9.84 -5.52 -7.76
CA LEU A 75 -9.55 -4.09 -7.68
C LEU A 75 -9.10 -3.54 -9.04
N ALA A 76 -8.21 -4.24 -9.75
CA ALA A 76 -7.84 -3.87 -11.10
C ALA A 76 -9.05 -3.89 -12.04
N ALA A 77 -9.90 -4.93 -11.97
CA ALA A 77 -11.08 -5.04 -12.81
C ALA A 77 -12.06 -3.87 -12.64
N VAL A 78 -12.34 -3.42 -11.41
CA VAL A 78 -13.27 -2.29 -11.16
C VAL A 78 -12.70 -0.93 -11.61
N HIS A 79 -11.38 -0.83 -11.74
CA HIS A 79 -10.70 0.32 -12.35
C HIS A 79 -10.62 0.24 -13.89
N GLY A 80 -11.10 -0.82 -14.53
CA GLY A 80 -11.02 -0.99 -15.99
C GLY A 80 -9.88 -1.93 -16.45
N GLY A 81 -9.46 -2.84 -15.57
CA GLY A 81 -8.36 -3.77 -15.77
C GLY A 81 -6.99 -3.18 -15.42
N PRO A 82 -5.90 -3.91 -15.71
CA PRO A 82 -4.54 -3.52 -15.32
C PRO A 82 -4.14 -2.10 -15.74
N ARG A 83 -4.52 -1.69 -16.96
CA ARG A 83 -4.28 -0.32 -17.46
C ARG A 83 -5.00 0.75 -16.65
N GLY A 84 -6.28 0.51 -16.33
CA GLY A 84 -7.07 1.45 -15.56
C GLY A 84 -6.59 1.57 -14.11
N LEU A 85 -6.11 0.47 -13.52
CA LEU A 85 -5.41 0.52 -12.23
C LEU A 85 -4.12 1.33 -12.31
N GLY A 86 -3.30 1.12 -13.34
CA GLY A 86 -2.08 1.89 -13.57
C GLY A 86 -2.34 3.40 -13.71
N GLU A 87 -3.36 3.79 -14.47
CA GLU A 87 -3.81 5.19 -14.58
C GLU A 87 -4.34 5.75 -13.25
N CYS A 88 -5.00 4.93 -12.42
CA CYS A 88 -5.44 5.33 -11.09
C CYS A 88 -4.26 5.61 -10.15
N LEU A 89 -3.27 4.71 -10.13
CA LEU A 89 -2.03 4.88 -9.36
C LEU A 89 -1.24 6.10 -9.84
N ASP A 90 -1.09 6.33 -11.13
CA ASP A 90 -0.40 7.52 -11.63
C ASP A 90 -1.09 8.82 -11.16
N ARG A 91 -2.44 8.85 -11.10
CA ARG A 91 -3.17 9.99 -10.50
C ARG A 91 -2.90 10.12 -9.00
N TYR A 92 -2.85 9.02 -8.26
CA TYR A 92 -2.51 9.01 -6.83
C TYR A 92 -1.13 9.63 -6.59
N PHE A 93 -0.11 9.25 -7.36
CA PHE A 93 1.24 9.83 -7.26
C PHE A 93 1.35 11.25 -7.82
N ALA A 94 0.42 11.69 -8.67
CA ALA A 94 0.39 13.04 -9.22
C ALA A 94 -0.40 14.06 -8.40
N GLU A 95 -1.42 13.64 -7.62
CA GLU A 95 -2.26 14.54 -6.82
C GLU A 95 -1.52 14.97 -5.54
N PRO A 96 -1.16 16.25 -5.34
CA PRO A 96 -0.36 16.65 -4.19
C PRO A 96 -1.17 16.60 -2.87
N GLU A 97 -0.61 15.99 -1.82
CA GLU A 97 -1.06 16.24 -0.44
C GLU A 97 -0.61 17.64 0.01
N LYS A 98 -1.53 18.42 0.58
CA LYS A 98 -1.32 19.84 0.92
C LYS A 98 -1.33 20.11 2.42
N ALA A 99 -1.79 19.15 3.23
CA ALA A 99 -2.05 19.31 4.65
C ALA A 99 -2.90 20.57 4.94
N ALA A 100 -3.90 20.81 4.08
CA ALA A 100 -4.69 22.03 4.14
C ALA A 100 -5.78 21.90 5.23
N PRO A 101 -5.98 22.91 6.12
CA PRO A 101 -6.98 22.83 7.19
C PRO A 101 -8.41 22.54 6.70
N GLU A 102 -8.78 22.99 5.51
CA GLU A 102 -10.09 22.70 4.92
C GLU A 102 -10.28 21.21 4.57
N LEU A 103 -9.19 20.44 4.47
CA LEU A 103 -9.23 18.99 4.20
C LEU A 103 -9.31 18.16 5.48
N SER A 104 -9.10 18.72 6.68
CA SER A 104 -9.07 17.97 7.95
C SER A 104 -10.47 17.80 8.60
N ARG A 105 -11.51 17.63 7.78
CA ARG A 105 -12.93 17.84 8.12
C ARG A 105 -13.39 17.24 9.44
N THR A 106 -13.22 15.93 9.65
CA THR A 106 -13.71 15.29 10.89
C THR A 106 -12.73 15.38 12.05
N TYR A 107 -11.45 15.63 11.77
CA TYR A 107 -10.42 15.85 12.78
C TYR A 107 -10.53 17.25 13.40
N GLY A 108 -11.02 18.24 12.65
CA GLY A 108 -11.14 19.62 13.10
C GLY A 108 -9.83 20.41 13.13
N GLU A 109 -8.69 19.73 12.94
CA GLU A 109 -7.36 20.32 12.85
C GLU A 109 -6.45 19.46 11.96
N VAL A 110 -5.35 20.06 11.49
CA VAL A 110 -4.34 19.34 10.71
C VAL A 110 -3.53 18.46 11.67
N ILE A 111 -3.69 17.14 11.55
CA ILE A 111 -2.94 16.14 12.31
C ILE A 111 -1.54 15.93 11.73
N HIS A 112 -0.65 15.28 12.48
CA HIS A 112 0.77 15.18 12.09
C HIS A 112 0.96 14.36 10.82
N GLU A 113 0.16 13.31 10.62
CA GLU A 113 0.17 12.43 9.46
C GLU A 113 -0.12 13.20 8.16
N MET A 114 -0.97 14.24 8.21
CA MET A 114 -1.20 15.12 7.06
C MET A 114 0.05 15.93 6.70
N VAL A 115 0.70 16.49 7.73
CA VAL A 115 1.91 17.31 7.57
C VAL A 115 3.06 16.48 7.03
N GLU A 116 3.21 15.26 7.55
CA GLU A 116 4.21 14.29 7.15
C GLU A 116 3.96 13.78 5.73
N ALA A 117 2.73 13.39 5.38
CA ALA A 117 2.37 12.97 4.03
C ALA A 117 2.66 14.05 2.98
N ARG A 118 2.38 15.33 3.29
CA ARG A 118 2.80 16.47 2.46
C ARG A 118 4.33 16.55 2.33
N ALA A 119 5.06 16.34 3.42
CA ALA A 119 6.52 16.40 3.45
C ALA A 119 7.18 15.26 2.67
N ILE A 120 6.54 14.09 2.53
CA ILE A 120 6.99 13.02 1.63
C ILE A 120 7.15 13.55 0.20
N GLY A 121 6.19 14.36 -0.26
CA GLY A 121 6.25 15.03 -1.56
C GLY A 121 6.17 14.07 -2.76
N MET A 122 5.43 12.97 -2.61
CA MET A 122 5.22 11.93 -3.64
C MET A 122 3.72 11.75 -3.95
N GLY A 123 3.01 12.86 -4.16
CA GLY A 123 1.57 12.88 -4.41
C GLY A 123 0.76 12.63 -3.13
N GLN A 124 -0.19 11.68 -3.21
CA GLN A 124 -0.98 11.20 -2.06
C GLN A 124 -0.29 10.06 -1.29
N LEU A 125 0.95 9.68 -1.65
CA LEU A 125 1.74 8.71 -0.91
C LEU A 125 2.18 9.27 0.45
N GLY A 126 1.33 9.09 1.46
CA GLY A 126 1.65 9.30 2.86
C GLY A 126 2.43 8.13 3.45
N LEU A 127 3.63 7.82 2.93
CA LEU A 127 4.47 6.71 3.44
C LEU A 127 4.87 6.89 4.90
N SER A 128 4.62 8.04 5.51
CA SER A 128 4.76 8.24 6.95
C SER A 128 3.76 7.43 7.79
N ASN A 129 2.73 6.81 7.17
CA ASN A 129 1.69 6.06 7.86
C ASN A 129 1.33 4.73 7.14
N GLN A 130 0.84 3.73 7.88
CA GLN A 130 0.64 2.37 7.40
C GLN A 130 -0.29 2.22 6.18
N PRO A 131 -1.39 2.99 6.02
CA PRO A 131 -2.29 2.83 4.88
C PRO A 131 -1.60 2.96 3.50
N ALA A 132 -0.41 3.59 3.46
CA ALA A 132 0.34 3.78 2.22
C ALA A 132 1.36 2.67 1.92
N HIS A 133 1.74 1.85 2.92
CA HIS A 133 2.91 0.96 2.84
C HIS A 133 2.83 -0.09 1.73
N HIS A 134 1.63 -0.55 1.38
CA HIS A 134 1.42 -1.53 0.30
C HIS A 134 1.20 -0.89 -1.08
N VAL A 135 0.89 0.41 -1.15
CA VAL A 135 0.45 1.07 -2.38
C VAL A 135 1.45 0.96 -3.54
N PRO A 136 2.78 1.10 -3.34
CA PRO A 136 3.74 0.91 -4.43
C PRO A 136 3.67 -0.47 -5.11
N PHE A 137 3.30 -1.52 -4.36
CA PHE A 137 3.18 -2.87 -4.86
C PHE A 137 1.93 -3.10 -5.71
N MET A 138 0.96 -2.18 -5.66
CA MET A 138 -0.26 -2.31 -6.46
C MET A 138 -0.02 -2.15 -7.96
N TYR A 139 1.10 -1.53 -8.35
CA TYR A 139 1.56 -1.54 -9.74
C TYR A 139 1.85 -2.95 -10.26
N LEU A 140 2.15 -3.95 -9.40
CA LEU A 140 2.33 -5.35 -9.81
C LEU A 140 1.07 -5.94 -10.47
N PHE A 141 -0.11 -5.38 -10.18
CA PHE A 141 -1.41 -5.77 -10.75
C PHE A 141 -1.85 -4.86 -11.90
N SER A 142 -0.98 -3.93 -12.32
CA SER A 142 -1.21 -2.99 -13.41
C SER A 142 -0.50 -3.39 -14.70
N ASP A 143 -0.62 -2.57 -15.75
CA ASP A 143 0.13 -2.72 -17.00
C ASP A 143 1.56 -2.13 -16.95
N ARG A 144 2.00 -1.63 -15.78
CA ARG A 144 3.30 -0.99 -15.56
C ARG A 144 3.98 -1.45 -14.25
N PRO A 145 4.20 -2.76 -14.05
CA PRO A 145 4.75 -3.30 -12.80
C PRO A 145 6.15 -2.78 -12.45
N GLU A 146 6.92 -2.30 -13.43
CA GLU A 146 8.23 -1.68 -13.23
C GLU A 146 8.18 -0.44 -12.32
N ARG A 147 7.03 0.25 -12.29
CA ARG A 147 6.80 1.43 -11.44
C ARG A 147 6.85 1.09 -9.95
N THR A 148 6.60 -0.16 -9.56
CA THR A 148 6.82 -0.62 -8.18
C THR A 148 8.27 -0.39 -7.76
N SER A 149 9.25 -0.79 -8.58
CA SER A 149 10.66 -0.61 -8.24
C SER A 149 11.07 0.86 -8.23
N GLU A 150 10.58 1.67 -9.17
CA GLU A 150 10.85 3.11 -9.21
C GLU A 150 10.43 3.81 -7.92
N VAL A 151 9.19 3.58 -7.49
CA VAL A 151 8.64 4.20 -6.28
C VAL A 151 9.40 3.69 -5.05
N LEU A 152 9.64 2.39 -4.92
CA LEU A 152 10.32 1.84 -3.75
C LEU A 152 11.76 2.33 -3.60
N HIS A 153 12.52 2.42 -4.70
CA HIS A 153 13.86 3.01 -4.68
C HIS A 153 13.81 4.48 -4.27
N GLU A 154 12.89 5.27 -4.84
CA GLU A 154 12.73 6.67 -4.47
C GLU A 154 12.38 6.84 -2.98
N CYS A 155 11.47 6.01 -2.46
CA CYS A 155 11.11 6.01 -1.04
C CYS A 155 12.32 5.70 -0.15
N VAL A 156 13.05 4.63 -0.43
CA VAL A 156 14.18 4.22 0.41
C VAL A 156 15.32 5.24 0.37
N ASP A 157 15.68 5.72 -0.83
CA ASP A 157 16.80 6.64 -1.03
C ASP A 157 16.54 8.03 -0.42
N ARG A 158 15.29 8.52 -0.47
CA ARG A 158 14.96 9.87 0.01
C ARG A 158 14.55 9.92 1.47
N LEU A 159 13.82 8.91 1.94
CA LEU A 159 13.06 9.03 3.19
C LEU A 159 13.78 8.41 4.40
N PHE A 160 14.78 7.55 4.18
CA PHE A 160 15.49 6.82 5.24
C PHE A 160 16.96 7.20 5.36
N ASP A 161 17.36 8.35 4.80
CA ASP A 161 18.69 8.95 4.98
C ASP A 161 18.90 9.54 6.39
N GLY A 162 17.86 9.50 7.23
CA GLY A 162 17.71 10.30 8.45
C GLY A 162 18.94 10.39 9.36
N ALA A 163 19.72 9.32 9.52
CA ALA A 163 20.95 9.34 10.32
C ALA A 163 21.98 10.39 9.83
N ALA A 164 22.02 10.70 8.54
CA ALA A 164 22.92 11.68 7.94
C ALA A 164 22.45 13.13 8.14
N ILE A 165 21.13 13.36 8.26
CA ILE A 165 20.51 14.68 8.35
C ILE A 165 19.89 14.99 9.72
N GLY A 166 20.06 14.11 10.70
CA GLY A 166 19.51 14.25 12.05
C GLY A 166 17.99 14.02 12.13
N GLN A 167 17.43 13.35 11.13
CA GLN A 167 16.03 12.91 11.08
C GLN A 167 15.95 11.42 11.45
N GLY A 168 14.84 10.97 12.01
CA GLY A 168 14.62 9.55 12.31
C GLY A 168 13.89 8.88 11.15
N TRP A 169 12.63 8.54 11.42
CA TRP A 169 11.68 8.01 10.45
C TRP A 169 10.89 9.14 9.77
N PRO A 170 10.30 8.88 8.58
CA PRO A 170 9.42 9.82 7.89
C PRO A 170 8.12 10.15 8.64
N GLY A 171 7.71 9.27 9.56
CA GLY A 171 6.56 9.37 10.45
C GLY A 171 6.78 8.49 11.66
N ASP A 172 5.71 8.01 12.28
CA ASP A 172 5.81 7.10 13.42
C ASP A 172 6.43 5.75 13.02
N GLU A 173 7.28 5.20 13.90
CA GLU A 173 7.98 3.93 13.64
C GLU A 173 7.07 2.71 13.88
N ASP A 174 6.09 2.89 14.76
CA ASP A 174 5.05 1.94 15.13
C ASP A 174 5.54 0.53 15.48
N ASN A 175 6.38 0.50 16.51
CA ASN A 175 6.74 -0.70 17.26
C ASN A 175 7.38 -1.80 16.42
N GLY A 176 8.14 -1.42 15.39
CA GLY A 176 8.79 -2.32 14.46
C GLY A 176 8.08 -2.49 13.12
N GLU A 177 6.88 -1.92 12.92
CA GLU A 177 6.17 -2.03 11.64
C GLU A 177 6.96 -1.33 10.53
N PHE A 178 7.32 -0.06 10.70
CA PHE A 178 7.98 0.69 9.64
C PHE A 178 9.44 0.24 9.45
N SER A 179 10.10 -0.16 10.55
CA SER A 179 11.40 -0.84 10.49
C SER A 179 11.36 -2.14 9.71
N ALA A 180 10.32 -2.97 9.92
CA ALA A 180 10.15 -4.21 9.17
C ALA A 180 9.86 -3.93 7.70
N TRP A 181 9.03 -2.92 7.39
CA TRP A 181 8.79 -2.47 6.03
C TRP A 181 10.10 -2.12 5.33
N TRP A 182 10.92 -1.25 5.92
CA TRP A 182 12.20 -0.84 5.35
C TRP A 182 13.14 -2.03 5.12
N LEU A 183 13.26 -2.93 6.10
CA LEU A 183 14.12 -4.11 5.99
C LEU A 183 13.66 -5.04 4.86
N LEU A 184 12.36 -5.34 4.79
CA LEU A 184 11.75 -6.23 3.82
C LEU A 184 11.85 -5.67 2.39
N VAL A 185 11.51 -4.40 2.20
CA VAL A 185 11.71 -3.68 0.93
C VAL A 185 13.18 -3.66 0.52
N SER A 186 14.08 -3.38 1.46
CA SER A 186 15.53 -3.35 1.20
C SER A 186 16.08 -4.70 0.75
N MET A 187 15.47 -5.79 1.25
CA MET A 187 15.74 -7.16 0.82
C MET A 187 15.13 -7.53 -0.53
N GLY A 188 14.19 -6.73 -1.06
CA GLY A 188 13.42 -7.02 -2.26
C GLY A 188 12.28 -8.03 -2.06
N LEU A 189 11.80 -8.20 -0.82
CA LEU A 189 10.73 -9.15 -0.48
C LEU A 189 9.69 -8.46 0.40
N TYR A 190 8.41 -8.50 0.04
CA TYR A 190 7.35 -7.88 0.85
C TYR A 190 6.12 -8.78 1.02
N PRO A 191 5.63 -9.01 2.24
CA PRO A 191 4.45 -9.84 2.51
C PRO A 191 3.16 -9.07 2.21
N LEU A 192 2.91 -8.78 0.93
CA LEU A 192 1.79 -7.93 0.48
C LEU A 192 0.41 -8.44 0.93
N ASP A 193 0.17 -9.74 0.78
CA ASP A 193 -1.02 -10.42 1.28
C ASP A 193 -0.61 -11.33 2.43
N VAL A 194 -0.73 -10.81 3.65
CA VAL A 194 -0.29 -11.49 4.88
C VAL A 194 -1.04 -12.81 5.04
N ALA A 195 -0.32 -13.86 5.44
CA ALA A 195 -0.81 -15.24 5.57
C ALA A 195 -1.14 -15.97 4.25
N SER A 196 -0.95 -15.35 3.07
CA SER A 196 -1.04 -16.05 1.77
C SER A 196 0.06 -17.10 1.57
N GLY A 197 1.18 -16.97 2.28
CA GLY A 197 2.39 -17.78 2.09
C GLY A 197 3.29 -17.27 0.96
N PHE A 198 2.94 -16.15 0.32
CA PHE A 198 3.72 -15.53 -0.75
C PHE A 198 4.34 -14.21 -0.31
N PHE A 199 5.47 -13.88 -0.94
CA PHE A 199 6.10 -12.57 -0.86
C PHE A 199 6.12 -11.97 -2.26
N ALA A 200 5.71 -10.70 -2.37
CA ALA A 200 5.97 -9.91 -3.56
C ALA A 200 7.48 -9.73 -3.71
N LEU A 201 7.99 -9.98 -4.90
CA LEU A 201 9.40 -9.76 -5.24
C LEU A 201 9.54 -8.39 -5.88
N THR A 202 10.51 -7.62 -5.40
CA THR A 202 10.88 -6.31 -5.96
C THR A 202 12.38 -6.25 -6.14
N THR A 203 12.87 -5.22 -6.83
CA THR A 203 14.32 -5.00 -6.91
C THR A 203 14.87 -4.69 -5.52
N PRO A 204 15.85 -5.45 -5.00
CA PRO A 204 16.47 -5.16 -3.71
C PRO A 204 17.24 -3.84 -3.71
N GLN A 205 17.22 -3.13 -2.58
CA GLN A 205 18.00 -1.91 -2.35
C GLN A 205 19.45 -2.22 -1.95
N LEU A 206 19.67 -3.40 -1.37
CA LEU A 206 20.98 -3.86 -0.91
C LEU A 206 21.56 -4.90 -1.88
N PRO A 207 22.90 -4.92 -2.08
CA PRO A 207 23.53 -5.85 -3.01
C PRO A 207 23.42 -7.31 -2.58
N ALA A 208 23.35 -7.56 -1.27
CA ALA A 208 23.15 -8.89 -0.72
C ALA A 208 22.58 -8.83 0.70
N VAL A 209 21.62 -9.69 0.97
CA VAL A 209 21.14 -9.98 2.34
C VAL A 209 21.17 -11.48 2.56
N THR A 210 21.57 -11.91 3.76
CA THR A 210 21.54 -13.32 4.15
C THR A 210 20.94 -13.46 5.54
N TRP A 211 19.82 -14.17 5.62
CA TRP A 211 19.15 -14.50 6.87
C TRP A 211 19.45 -15.94 7.25
N THR A 212 19.99 -16.14 8.46
CA THR A 212 20.13 -17.47 9.08
C THR A 212 18.91 -17.75 9.95
N ARG A 213 18.18 -18.83 9.63
CA ARG A 213 17.00 -19.28 10.36
C ARG A 213 17.40 -20.01 11.65
N PRO A 214 16.47 -20.19 12.62
CA PRO A 214 16.75 -20.90 13.87
C PRO A 214 17.26 -22.34 13.68
N ASP A 215 16.90 -23.00 12.58
CA ASP A 215 17.36 -24.35 12.22
C ASP A 215 18.76 -24.38 11.56
N GLY A 216 19.40 -23.22 11.43
CA GLY A 216 20.72 -23.05 10.79
C GLY A 216 20.68 -22.93 9.27
N THR A 217 19.52 -23.11 8.62
CA THR A 217 19.39 -22.89 7.17
C THR A 217 19.47 -21.41 6.82
N ARG A 218 19.87 -21.10 5.58
CA ARG A 218 20.06 -19.72 5.14
C ARG A 218 19.16 -19.38 3.96
N LEU A 219 18.54 -18.20 4.00
CA LEU A 219 17.95 -17.53 2.85
C LEU A 219 18.90 -16.42 2.42
N SER A 220 19.32 -16.41 1.15
CA SER A 220 20.18 -15.37 0.60
C SER A 220 19.51 -14.72 -0.61
N VAL A 221 19.40 -13.40 -0.60
CA VAL A 221 19.02 -12.59 -1.76
C VAL A 221 20.26 -11.82 -2.20
N ARG A 222 20.58 -11.86 -3.49
CA ARG A 222 21.75 -11.20 -4.07
C ARG A 222 21.36 -10.55 -5.38
N THR A 223 21.85 -9.35 -5.61
CA THR A 223 21.71 -8.66 -6.90
C THR A 223 23.03 -8.74 -7.68
N GLN A 224 22.91 -8.74 -9.01
CA GLN A 224 24.04 -8.61 -9.92
C GLN A 224 23.67 -7.57 -10.98
N GLY A 225 24.62 -6.70 -11.32
CA GLY A 225 24.38 -5.58 -12.23
C GLY A 225 24.07 -4.27 -11.50
N GLU A 226 23.61 -3.30 -12.26
CA GLU A 226 23.30 -1.94 -11.80
C GLU A 226 21.89 -1.54 -12.25
N GLY A 227 21.29 -0.57 -11.54
CA GLY A 227 19.98 -0.03 -11.83
C GLY A 227 18.88 -0.56 -10.91
N ILE A 228 17.68 -0.01 -11.10
CA ILE A 228 16.51 -0.21 -10.22
C ILE A 228 15.53 -1.27 -10.74
N TYR A 229 15.77 -1.82 -11.94
CA TYR A 229 14.88 -2.80 -12.56
C TYR A 229 15.48 -4.21 -12.51
N SER A 230 14.62 -5.21 -12.30
CA SER A 230 15.03 -6.62 -12.29
C SER A 230 14.85 -7.23 -13.69
N ALA A 231 15.96 -7.45 -14.40
CA ALA A 231 15.94 -8.06 -15.75
C ALA A 231 15.68 -9.57 -15.72
N ALA A 232 16.11 -10.26 -14.66
CA ALA A 232 15.93 -11.69 -14.46
C ALA A 232 16.02 -12.05 -12.98
N VAL A 233 15.39 -13.16 -12.61
CA VAL A 233 15.39 -13.72 -11.25
C VAL A 233 15.63 -15.22 -11.36
N SER A 234 16.59 -15.74 -10.57
CA SER A 234 16.90 -17.16 -10.45
C SER A 234 16.74 -17.61 -9.00
N VAL A 235 16.18 -18.80 -8.76
CA VAL A 235 15.95 -19.35 -7.41
C VAL A 235 16.64 -20.71 -7.31
N ASN A 236 17.71 -20.77 -6.50
CA ASN A 236 18.57 -21.95 -6.30
C ASN A 236 19.36 -22.44 -7.53
N GLY A 237 19.80 -21.49 -8.37
CA GLY A 237 20.36 -21.77 -9.70
C GLY A 237 19.32 -21.55 -10.79
#